data_AF-A0AAU9UTD7-F1
#
_entry.id   AF-A0AAU9UTD7-F1
#
_cell.length_a   1.000
_cell.length_b   1.000
_cell.length_c   1.000
_cell.angle_alpha   90.00
_cell.angle_beta   90.00
_cell.angle_gamma   90.00
#
_symmetry.space_group_name_H-M   'P 1'
#
loop_
_entity.id
_entity.type
_entity.pdbx_description
1 polymer ?
#
loop_
_entity_poly.entity_id
_entity_poly.type
_entity_poly.pdbx_seq_one_letter_code
_entity_poly.pdbx_strand_id
1 'polypeptide(L)'
;MRGILQEAISEIRSTPLEQRPRLSRLPVNAATRSAIEAANRLLPPYLVAAYCLGLDDKGSILFGAALAVHRLMGAKTQEPGRTTNNSIDVPAWKKRIECRIGLTRALIGGLQTIRSGNTRPRIVRSVRIAFNGLGVRLDQPDIAEKLTERARHLLAKYMVTGGRA
;
A
#
# COMPACT_ATOMS: atom_id res chain seq x y z
N MET A 1 18.78 21.37 -8.61
CA MET A 1 17.95 20.33 -7.96
C MET A 1 17.19 20.83 -6.73
N ARG A 2 17.86 21.33 -5.66
CA ARG A 2 17.17 21.82 -4.44
C ARG A 2 16.03 22.83 -4.71
N GLY A 3 16.26 23.86 -5.51
CA GLY A 3 15.23 24.85 -5.86
C GLY A 3 14.02 24.23 -6.56
N ILE A 4 14.26 23.43 -7.61
CA ILE A 4 13.21 22.72 -8.37
C ILE A 4 12.38 21.81 -7.44
N LEU A 5 13.03 21.14 -6.49
CA LEU A 5 12.37 20.28 -5.52
C LEU A 5 11.45 21.07 -4.58
N GLN A 6 11.93 22.18 -4.03
CA GLN A 6 11.15 23.01 -3.12
C GLN A 6 9.94 23.64 -3.84
N GLU A 7 10.13 24.11 -5.05
CA GLU A 7 9.07 24.68 -5.90
C GLU A 7 8.00 23.62 -6.21
N ALA A 8 8.42 22.45 -6.67
CA ALA A 8 7.50 21.35 -6.97
C ALA A 8 6.73 20.85 -5.73
N ILE A 9 7.37 20.79 -4.55
CA ILE A 9 6.69 20.42 -3.30
C ILE A 9 5.64 21.47 -2.92
N SER A 10 5.97 22.75 -3.06
CA SER A 10 5.08 23.86 -2.70
C SER A 10 3.85 23.89 -3.61
N GLU A 11 4.06 23.75 -4.92
CA GLU A 11 3.00 23.67 -5.92
C GLU A 11 2.05 22.48 -5.66
N ILE A 12 2.61 21.32 -5.36
CA ILE A 12 1.83 20.09 -5.14
C ILE A 12 1.05 20.12 -3.83
N ARG A 13 1.59 20.79 -2.80
CA ARG A 13 0.85 21.03 -1.55
C ARG A 13 -0.37 21.93 -1.75
N SER A 14 -0.26 22.93 -2.62
CA SER A 14 -1.38 23.83 -2.93
C SER A 14 -2.40 23.26 -3.93
N THR A 15 -2.06 22.18 -4.65
CA THR A 15 -2.93 21.61 -5.69
C THR A 15 -3.74 20.41 -5.17
N PRO A 16 -5.07 20.43 -5.35
CA PRO A 16 -5.92 19.29 -5.00
C PRO A 16 -5.61 18.08 -5.89
N LEU A 17 -5.88 16.88 -5.38
CA LEU A 17 -5.43 15.61 -6.00
C LEU A 17 -5.93 15.45 -7.45
N GLU A 18 -7.13 15.94 -7.75
CA GLU A 18 -7.77 15.84 -9.06
C GLU A 18 -7.06 16.68 -10.14
N GLN A 19 -6.37 17.74 -9.71
CA GLN A 19 -5.70 18.70 -10.59
C GLN A 19 -4.19 18.42 -10.72
N ARG A 20 -3.66 17.40 -10.04
CA ARG A 20 -2.24 17.08 -10.11
C ARG A 20 -1.89 16.52 -11.49
N PRO A 21 -0.77 16.97 -12.10
CA PRO A 21 -0.37 16.51 -13.42
C PRO A 21 0.00 15.03 -13.40
N ARG A 22 -0.36 14.28 -14.45
CA ARG A 22 0.05 12.87 -14.54
C ARG A 22 1.51 12.77 -14.97
N LEU A 23 2.31 12.04 -14.18
CA LEU A 23 3.71 11.78 -14.47
C LEU A 23 3.83 10.61 -15.46
N SER A 24 4.46 10.85 -16.61
CA SER A 24 4.80 9.83 -17.59
C SER A 24 5.87 8.87 -17.06
N ARG A 25 6.04 7.69 -17.68
CA ARG A 25 7.13 6.78 -17.30
C ARG A 25 8.48 7.35 -17.75
N LEU A 26 9.43 7.46 -16.83
CA LEU A 26 10.81 7.84 -17.15
C LEU A 26 11.60 6.61 -17.65
N PRO A 27 12.49 6.78 -18.64
CA PRO A 27 13.40 5.72 -19.04
C PRO A 27 14.38 5.40 -17.91
N VAL A 28 14.72 4.12 -17.71
CA VAL A 28 15.68 3.71 -16.67
C VAL A 28 17.09 3.78 -17.24
N ASN A 29 17.75 4.93 -17.08
CA ASN A 29 19.12 5.17 -17.52
C ASN A 29 19.95 5.79 -16.38
N ALA A 30 21.26 5.96 -16.60
CA ALA A 30 22.16 6.49 -15.56
C ALA A 30 21.76 7.91 -15.11
N ALA A 31 21.30 8.75 -16.03
CA ALA A 31 20.87 10.11 -15.74
C ALA A 31 19.61 10.15 -14.85
N THR A 32 18.59 9.35 -15.16
CA THR A 32 17.38 9.28 -14.33
C THR A 32 17.67 8.69 -12.95
N ARG A 33 18.53 7.68 -12.86
CA ARG A 33 18.98 7.14 -11.56
C ARG A 33 19.70 8.20 -10.73
N SER A 34 20.63 8.95 -11.32
CA SER A 34 21.36 10.02 -10.65
C SER A 34 20.41 11.14 -10.18
N ALA A 35 19.44 11.53 -11.00
CA ALA A 35 18.41 12.51 -10.62
C ALA A 35 17.54 12.04 -9.45
N ILE A 36 17.11 10.78 -9.48
CA ILE A 36 16.34 10.15 -8.38
C ILE A 36 17.18 10.09 -7.10
N GLU A 37 18.45 9.71 -7.20
CA GLU A 37 19.34 9.65 -6.05
C GLU A 37 19.58 11.03 -5.45
N ALA A 38 19.78 12.05 -6.30
CA ALA A 38 19.89 13.44 -5.85
C ALA A 38 18.60 13.92 -5.15
N ALA A 39 17.41 13.57 -5.66
CA ALA A 39 16.14 13.86 -5.00
C ALA A 39 16.06 13.16 -3.63
N ASN A 40 16.39 11.86 -3.58
CA ASN A 40 16.33 11.05 -2.36
C ASN A 40 17.28 11.55 -1.27
N ARG A 41 18.44 12.10 -1.63
CA ARG A 41 19.35 12.73 -0.65
C ARG A 41 18.80 14.03 -0.06
N LEU A 42 17.91 14.70 -0.79
CA LEU A 42 17.33 16.00 -0.39
C LEU A 42 15.98 15.89 0.30
N LEU A 43 15.31 14.74 0.21
CA LEU A 43 14.00 14.48 0.82
C LEU A 43 13.94 14.42 2.35
N PRO A 44 14.94 13.88 3.09
CA PRO A 44 14.82 13.64 4.52
C PRO A 44 14.44 14.88 5.34
N PRO A 45 15.01 16.08 5.11
CA PRO A 45 14.60 17.29 5.82
C PRO A 45 13.11 17.64 5.65
N TYR A 46 12.56 17.47 4.44
CA TYR A 46 11.14 17.75 4.17
C TYR A 46 10.23 16.71 4.83
N LEU A 47 10.64 15.44 4.86
CA LEU A 47 9.87 14.36 5.48
C LEU A 47 9.88 14.44 7.01
N VAL A 48 11.00 14.88 7.61
CA VAL A 48 11.10 15.13 9.05
C VAL A 48 10.21 16.31 9.44
N ALA A 49 10.24 17.41 8.67
CA ALA A 49 9.34 18.54 8.89
C ALA A 49 7.85 18.15 8.77
N ALA A 50 7.52 17.22 7.88
CA ALA A 50 6.16 16.70 7.71
C ALA A 50 5.80 15.52 8.63
N TYR A 51 6.68 15.12 9.55
CA TYR A 51 6.39 14.03 10.49
C TYR A 51 5.13 14.33 11.33
N CYS A 52 4.87 15.61 11.59
CA CYS A 52 3.72 16.10 12.34
C CYS A 52 2.45 16.38 11.49
N LEU A 53 2.53 16.38 10.15
CA LEU A 53 1.45 16.88 9.27
C LEU A 53 0.58 15.80 8.59
N GLY A 54 0.71 14.53 8.96
CA GLY A 54 -0.17 13.46 8.45
C GLY A 54 0.29 12.83 7.12
N LEU A 55 -0.54 11.93 6.58
CA LEU A 55 -0.16 11.07 5.45
C LEU A 55 -0.23 11.79 4.10
N ASP A 56 -1.21 12.68 3.93
CA ASP A 56 -1.44 13.42 2.69
C ASP A 56 -0.30 14.39 2.38
N ASP A 57 0.28 14.96 3.43
CA ASP A 57 1.37 15.90 3.31
C ASP A 57 2.68 15.20 2.92
N LYS A 58 2.92 13.99 3.45
CA LYS A 58 3.99 13.09 3.00
C LYS A 58 3.78 12.66 1.55
N GLY A 59 2.55 12.34 1.17
CA GLY A 59 2.18 12.02 -0.21
C GLY A 59 2.49 13.17 -1.16
N SER A 60 2.18 14.40 -0.75
CA SER A 60 2.44 15.62 -1.53
C SER A 60 3.93 15.91 -1.68
N ILE A 61 4.75 15.69 -0.64
CA ILE A 61 6.22 15.80 -0.72
C ILE A 61 6.81 14.78 -1.69
N LEU A 62 6.41 13.52 -1.58
CA LEU A 62 6.93 12.46 -2.45
C LEU A 62 6.53 12.70 -3.91
N PHE A 63 5.30 13.16 -4.13
CA PHE A 63 4.83 13.52 -5.47
C PHE A 63 5.58 14.74 -6.01
N GLY A 64 5.79 15.78 -5.21
CA GLY A 64 6.60 16.94 -5.59
C GLY A 64 8.04 16.56 -5.94
N ALA A 65 8.62 15.59 -5.23
CA ALA A 65 9.94 15.05 -5.58
C ALA A 65 9.94 14.31 -6.93
N ALA A 66 8.93 13.51 -7.20
CA ALA A 66 8.78 12.87 -8.50
C ALA A 66 8.60 13.90 -9.64
N LEU A 67 7.80 14.94 -9.41
CA LEU A 67 7.61 16.04 -10.35
C LEU A 67 8.92 16.81 -10.59
N ALA A 68 9.71 17.06 -9.56
CA ALA A 68 11.02 17.72 -9.68
C ALA A 68 12.00 16.90 -10.53
N VAL A 69 12.02 15.58 -10.36
CA VAL A 69 12.80 14.68 -11.22
C VAL A 69 12.29 14.73 -12.66
N HIS A 70 10.98 14.70 -12.88
CA HIS A 70 10.38 14.86 -14.22
C HIS A 70 10.80 16.14 -14.91
N ARG A 71 10.73 17.27 -14.18
CA ARG A 71 11.17 18.59 -14.68
C ARG A 71 12.65 18.60 -15.02
N LEU A 72 13.49 18.06 -14.14
CA LEU A 72 14.93 17.97 -14.39
C LEU A 72 15.27 17.13 -15.62
N MET A 73 14.50 16.06 -15.87
CA MET A 73 14.67 15.18 -17.02
C MET A 73 14.01 15.71 -18.30
N GLY A 74 13.35 16.87 -18.27
CA GLY A 74 12.61 17.42 -19.41
C GLY A 74 11.43 16.54 -19.85
N ALA A 75 10.92 15.68 -18.97
CA ALA A 75 9.86 14.74 -19.30
C ALA A 75 8.50 15.45 -19.32
N LYS A 76 7.72 15.23 -20.37
CA LYS A 76 6.37 15.81 -20.50
C LYS A 76 5.46 15.26 -19.39
N THR A 77 4.82 16.17 -18.68
CA THR A 77 3.68 15.90 -17.81
C THR A 77 2.39 15.90 -18.63
N GLN A 78 1.46 15.00 -18.32
CA GLN A 78 0.15 14.97 -18.98
C GLN A 78 -0.85 15.81 -18.19
N GLU A 79 -1.66 16.60 -18.89
CA GLU A 79 -2.72 17.40 -18.26
C GLU A 79 -3.80 16.51 -17.63
N PRO A 80 -4.33 16.90 -16.46
CA PRO A 80 -5.47 16.22 -15.85
C PRO A 80 -6.72 16.47 -16.70
N GLY A 81 -7.10 15.53 -17.56
CA GLY A 81 -8.37 15.62 -18.29
C GLY A 81 -8.52 14.80 -19.56
N ARG A 82 -7.44 14.32 -20.19
CA ARG A 82 -7.56 13.50 -21.40
C ARG A 82 -7.48 12.00 -21.09
N THR A 83 -8.59 11.42 -20.66
CA THR A 83 -8.87 10.00 -20.89
C THR A 83 -10.36 9.83 -21.16
N THR A 84 -10.69 9.58 -22.42
CA THR A 84 -11.92 8.92 -22.83
C THR A 84 -11.95 7.52 -22.20
N ASN A 85 -13.08 7.14 -21.60
CA ASN A 85 -13.38 5.83 -20.99
C ASN A 85 -12.52 5.42 -19.78
N ASN A 86 -13.00 5.69 -18.56
CA ASN A 86 -12.47 5.03 -17.37
C ASN A 86 -13.61 4.45 -16.53
N SER A 87 -13.84 3.15 -16.68
CA SER A 87 -14.03 2.30 -15.50
C SER A 87 -12.96 2.70 -14.48
N ILE A 88 -13.35 2.97 -13.24
CA ILE A 88 -12.42 3.36 -12.17
C ILE A 88 -11.36 2.27 -12.07
N ASP A 89 -10.21 2.47 -12.72
CA ASP A 89 -9.18 1.44 -12.76
C ASP A 89 -8.49 1.45 -11.41
N VAL A 90 -9.04 0.65 -10.49
CA VAL A 90 -8.50 0.50 -9.14
C VAL A 90 -7.06 0.00 -9.28
N PRO A 91 -6.06 0.74 -8.76
CA PRO A 91 -4.66 0.38 -8.92
C PRO A 91 -4.39 -1.07 -8.49
N ALA A 92 -3.54 -1.78 -9.23
CA ALA A 92 -3.25 -3.19 -8.96
C ALA A 92 -2.74 -3.45 -7.53
N TRP A 93 -2.08 -2.49 -6.90
CA TRP A 93 -1.68 -2.60 -5.49
C TRP A 93 -2.90 -2.58 -4.54
N LYS A 94 -3.91 -1.75 -4.82
CA LYS A 94 -5.15 -1.65 -4.03
C LYS A 94 -5.97 -2.94 -4.14
N LYS A 95 -6.16 -3.46 -5.36
CA LYS A 95 -6.77 -4.78 -5.60
C LYS A 95 -6.05 -5.90 -4.83
N ARG A 96 -4.70 -5.88 -4.81
CA ARG A 96 -3.89 -6.87 -4.06
C ARG A 96 -4.09 -6.77 -2.55
N ILE A 97 -4.16 -5.57 -1.99
CA ILE A 97 -4.41 -5.36 -0.55
C ILE A 97 -5.82 -5.81 -0.18
N GLU A 98 -6.84 -5.40 -0.94
CA GLU A 98 -8.24 -5.80 -0.73
C GLU A 98 -8.42 -7.32 -0.78
N CYS A 99 -7.79 -7.98 -1.76
CA CYS A 99 -7.78 -9.44 -1.85
C CYS A 99 -7.14 -10.09 -0.62
N ARG A 100 -5.99 -9.58 -0.15
CA ARG A 100 -5.34 -10.10 1.07
C ARG A 100 -6.19 -9.90 2.32
N ILE A 101 -6.89 -8.77 2.43
CA ILE A 101 -7.83 -8.50 3.53
C ILE A 101 -8.99 -9.51 3.46
N GLY A 102 -9.58 -9.72 2.28
CA GLY A 102 -10.65 -10.69 2.06
C GLY A 102 -10.25 -12.11 2.45
N LEU A 103 -9.08 -12.57 2.03
CA LEU A 103 -8.53 -13.87 2.41
C LEU A 103 -8.32 -13.99 3.92
N THR A 104 -7.84 -12.93 4.57
CA THR A 104 -7.63 -12.91 6.03
C THR A 104 -8.95 -13.01 6.78
N ARG A 105 -10.00 -12.29 6.35
CA ARG A 105 -11.35 -12.37 6.93
C ARG A 105 -11.96 -13.75 6.76
N ALA A 106 -11.86 -14.33 5.56
CA ALA A 106 -12.34 -15.69 5.29
C ALA A 106 -11.67 -16.73 6.19
N LEU A 107 -10.36 -16.57 6.43
CA LEU A 107 -9.62 -17.45 7.32
C LEU A 107 -10.03 -17.31 8.80
N ILE A 108 -10.21 -16.08 9.29
CA ILE A 108 -10.73 -15.85 10.65
C ILE A 108 -12.11 -16.50 10.82
N GLY A 109 -13.00 -16.34 9.84
CA GLY A 109 -14.31 -16.99 9.86
C GLY A 109 -14.22 -18.52 9.88
N GLY A 110 -13.35 -19.10 9.04
CA GLY A 110 -13.11 -20.55 9.02
C GLY A 110 -12.56 -21.07 10.35
N LEU A 111 -11.62 -20.34 10.96
CA LEU A 111 -11.06 -20.65 12.28
C LEU A 111 -12.11 -20.66 13.38
N GLN A 112 -12.94 -19.62 13.43
CA GLN A 112 -14.02 -19.51 14.41
C GLN A 112 -15.07 -20.61 14.23
N THR A 113 -15.36 -20.97 12.98
CA THR A 113 -16.32 -22.04 12.64
C THR A 113 -15.80 -23.42 13.06
N ILE A 114 -14.52 -23.72 12.86
CA ILE A 114 -13.91 -24.96 13.36
C ILE A 114 -13.90 -24.96 14.90
N ARG A 115 -13.56 -23.84 15.53
CA ARG A 115 -13.59 -23.69 17.00
C ARG A 115 -14.99 -23.93 17.58
N SER A 116 -16.06 -23.52 16.90
CA SER A 116 -17.44 -23.79 17.32
C SER A 116 -17.91 -25.22 17.04
N GLY A 117 -17.00 -26.14 16.70
CA GLY A 117 -17.28 -27.56 16.50
C GLY A 117 -17.70 -27.96 15.07
N ASN A 118 -17.68 -27.04 14.11
CA ASN A 118 -18.06 -27.37 12.74
C ASN A 118 -16.85 -27.93 11.95
N THR A 119 -16.91 -29.23 11.69
CA THR A 119 -15.84 -30.00 11.03
C THR A 119 -16.11 -30.28 9.54
N ARG A 120 -16.99 -29.49 8.89
CA ARG A 120 -17.29 -29.67 7.46
C ARG A 120 -15.99 -29.74 6.63
N PRO A 121 -15.79 -30.77 5.79
CA PRO A 121 -14.53 -31.01 5.08
C PRO A 121 -14.01 -29.82 4.27
N ARG A 122 -14.92 -29.03 3.69
CA ARG A 122 -14.57 -27.82 2.92
C ARG A 122 -13.91 -26.75 3.79
N ILE A 123 -14.39 -26.54 5.01
CA ILE A 123 -13.87 -25.54 5.95
C ILE A 123 -12.52 -26.03 6.49
N VAL A 124 -12.45 -27.29 6.91
CA VAL A 124 -11.23 -27.94 7.39
C VAL A 124 -10.12 -27.91 6.33
N ARG A 125 -10.44 -28.23 5.07
CA ARG A 125 -9.48 -28.15 3.95
C ARG A 125 -9.01 -26.72 3.70
N SER A 126 -9.92 -25.75 3.72
CA SER A 126 -9.59 -24.33 3.50
C SER A 126 -8.65 -23.80 4.59
N VAL A 127 -8.93 -24.13 5.85
CA VAL A 127 -8.06 -23.78 6.98
C VAL A 127 -6.73 -24.52 6.87
N ARG A 128 -6.71 -25.83 6.59
CA ARG A 128 -5.46 -26.61 6.46
C ARG A 128 -4.54 -26.05 5.37
N ILE A 129 -5.07 -25.69 4.21
CA ILE A 129 -4.28 -25.05 3.13
C ILE A 129 -3.63 -23.76 3.61
N ALA A 130 -4.36 -22.97 4.40
CA ALA A 130 -3.86 -21.68 4.86
C ALA A 130 -2.93 -21.75 6.09
N PHE A 131 -2.91 -22.90 6.77
CA PHE A 131 -1.88 -23.25 7.77
C PHE A 131 -0.72 -24.07 7.18
N ASN A 132 -0.73 -24.34 5.88
CA ASN A 132 0.33 -25.09 5.23
C ASN A 132 1.67 -24.34 5.39
N GLY A 133 2.70 -25.03 5.87
CA GLY A 133 4.01 -24.43 6.21
C GLY A 133 4.10 -23.76 7.60
N LEU A 134 3.00 -23.68 8.37
CA LEU A 134 3.02 -23.17 9.76
C LEU A 134 3.16 -24.29 10.82
N GLY A 135 3.28 -25.56 10.40
CA GLY A 135 3.44 -26.70 11.30
C GLY A 135 2.22 -27.01 12.18
N VAL A 136 1.07 -26.37 11.94
CA VAL A 136 -0.14 -26.56 12.73
C VAL A 136 -0.96 -27.74 12.22
N ARG A 137 -1.20 -28.72 13.08
CA ARG A 137 -2.03 -29.90 12.80
C ARG A 137 -3.39 -29.73 13.47
N LEU A 138 -4.47 -29.83 12.68
CA LEU A 138 -5.85 -29.63 13.17
C LEU A 138 -6.34 -30.73 14.13
N ASP A 139 -5.57 -31.80 14.22
CA ASP A 139 -5.75 -33.03 14.98
C ASP A 139 -5.08 -32.99 16.38
N GLN A 140 -4.44 -31.87 16.75
CA GLN A 140 -3.78 -31.73 18.05
C GLN A 140 -4.77 -31.37 19.19
N PRO A 141 -4.50 -31.82 20.44
CA PRO A 141 -5.37 -31.53 21.58
C PRO A 141 -5.41 -30.04 21.94
N ASP A 142 -4.34 -29.30 21.64
CA ASP A 142 -4.19 -27.85 21.89
C ASP A 142 -4.67 -26.99 20.71
N ILE A 143 -5.34 -27.59 19.72
CA ILE A 143 -5.70 -26.88 18.49
C ILE A 143 -6.59 -25.68 18.76
N ALA A 144 -7.56 -25.77 19.67
CA ALA A 144 -8.49 -24.69 19.97
C ALA A 144 -7.76 -23.41 20.46
N GLU A 145 -6.68 -23.58 21.21
CA GLU A 145 -5.84 -22.48 21.69
C GLU A 145 -5.04 -21.87 20.54
N LYS A 146 -4.37 -22.70 19.72
CA LYS A 146 -3.63 -22.26 18.52
C LYS A 146 -4.51 -21.54 17.49
N LEU A 147 -5.73 -22.02 17.27
CA LEU A 147 -6.70 -21.36 16.37
C LEU A 147 -7.09 -19.98 16.93
N THR A 148 -7.27 -19.87 18.25
CA THR A 148 -7.64 -18.62 18.93
C THR A 148 -6.48 -17.61 18.90
N GLU A 149 -5.26 -18.05 19.18
CA GLU A 149 -4.06 -17.23 19.07
C GLU A 149 -3.86 -16.71 17.65
N ARG A 150 -3.98 -17.60 16.65
CA ARG A 150 -3.87 -17.20 15.24
C ARG A 150 -4.95 -16.21 14.83
N ALA A 151 -6.19 -16.42 15.26
CA ALA A 151 -7.28 -15.49 14.99
C ALA A 151 -7.01 -14.11 15.61
N ARG A 152 -6.54 -14.06 16.87
CA ARG A 152 -6.15 -12.80 17.54
C ARG A 152 -5.02 -12.08 16.80
N HIS A 153 -3.96 -12.80 16.43
CA HIS A 153 -2.85 -12.23 15.67
C HIS A 153 -3.30 -11.63 14.33
N LEU A 154 -4.19 -12.31 13.61
CA LEU A 154 -4.73 -11.82 12.34
C LEU A 154 -5.70 -10.64 12.52
N LEU A 155 -6.51 -10.64 13.59
CA LEU A 155 -7.34 -9.50 13.96
C LEU A 155 -6.49 -8.28 14.30
N ALA A 156 -5.44 -8.43 15.09
CA ALA A 156 -4.50 -7.35 15.40
C ALA A 156 -3.86 -6.77 14.12
N LYS A 157 -3.41 -7.65 13.21
CA LYS A 157 -2.87 -7.24 11.91
C LYS A 157 -3.92 -6.55 11.03
N TYR A 158 -5.16 -7.02 11.03
CA TYR A 158 -6.26 -6.38 10.32
C TYR A 158 -6.56 -4.99 10.88
N MET A 159 -6.64 -4.82 12.20
CA MET A 159 -6.91 -3.51 12.82
C MET A 159 -5.82 -2.49 12.51
N VAL A 160 -4.55 -2.92 12.49
CA VAL A 160 -3.41 -2.05 12.10
C VAL A 160 -3.46 -1.65 10.62
N THR A 161 -3.98 -2.52 9.75
CA THR A 161 -3.96 -2.30 8.29
C THR A 161 -5.27 -1.77 7.69
N GLY A 162 -6.40 -1.93 8.38
CA GLY A 162 -7.75 -1.60 7.88
C GLY A 162 -8.59 -0.75 8.83
N GLY A 163 -8.07 -0.34 10.00
CA GLY A 163 -8.74 0.57 10.93
C GLY A 163 -8.56 2.07 10.62
N ARG A 164 -7.83 2.40 9.56
CA ARG A 164 -7.77 3.75 8.99
C ARG A 164 -8.57 3.73 7.70
N ALA A 165 -9.88 3.91 7.85
CA ALA A 165 -10.79 4.18 6.74
C ALA A 165 -10.36 5.45 6.01
#